data_AF-A0A9P1H5A1-F1
#
_entry.id   AF-A0A9P1H5A1-F1
#
_cell.length_a   1.000
_cell.length_b   1.000
_cell.length_c   1.000
_cell.angle_alpha   90.00
_cell.angle_beta   90.00
_cell.angle_gamma   90.00
#
_symmetry.space_group_name_H-M   'P 1'
#
loop_
_entity.id
_entity.type
_entity.pdbx_description
1 polymer ?
#
loop_
_entity_poly.entity_id
_entity_poly.type
_entity_poly.pdbx_seq_one_letter_code
_entity_poly.pdbx_strand_id
1 'polypeptide(L)'
;MATFIPRVARACQRQQRQGTYGIAASYIAKGHKFDPSTHVYHGHDAFFVSRLGDTGSVAFGLADGVGGWVESNVDPADFSHAFCDYMAAQAYYHGSDASRPIEHLTARRLMEKGYSDVLHDGSISAGGSTACVGLASPDGCLEVANLGDSGFIILRLNGLSAIPPVMLSRMAMFGGRGFSDMPHDADVTHKCLQHGDVVIFATDGVWDNLFNQDILHVASRIMTSSGAWQMTESGSIRVASDLENTLATSLTAAAKKASLDRKSESPFSKEVKAAYPNEHWDGGKVDDICVVVAVVCEDTQPKARL
;
A
#
# COMPACT_ATOMS: atom_id res chain seq x y z
N MET A 1 17.65 -44.62 -31.18
CA MET A 1 18.17 -43.24 -31.00
C MET A 1 17.03 -42.27 -31.29
N ALA A 2 16.32 -41.83 -30.26
CA ALA A 2 15.29 -40.80 -30.39
C ALA A 2 15.91 -39.46 -30.00
N THR A 3 15.98 -38.54 -30.95
CA THR A 3 16.59 -37.22 -30.81
C THR A 3 15.65 -36.35 -29.96
N PHE A 4 16.11 -35.98 -28.77
CA PHE A 4 15.41 -35.08 -27.85
C PHE A 4 15.63 -33.64 -28.35
N ILE A 5 14.62 -33.05 -29.01
CA ILE A 5 14.63 -31.63 -29.35
C ILE A 5 14.11 -30.88 -28.11
N PRO A 6 14.92 -30.03 -27.45
CA PRO A 6 14.41 -29.24 -26.34
C PRO A 6 13.41 -28.22 -26.88
N ARG A 7 12.18 -28.24 -26.37
CA ARG A 7 11.24 -27.12 -26.50
C ARG A 7 11.88 -25.91 -25.82
N VAL A 8 12.39 -24.98 -26.62
CA VAL A 8 12.73 -23.63 -26.18
C VAL A 8 11.46 -23.05 -25.56
N ALA A 9 11.49 -22.80 -24.24
CA ALA A 9 10.47 -22.02 -23.58
C ALA A 9 10.37 -20.69 -24.32
N ARG A 10 9.21 -20.40 -24.91
CA ARG A 10 8.95 -19.08 -25.49
C ARG A 10 9.02 -18.09 -24.35
N ALA A 11 10.16 -17.39 -24.25
CA ALA A 11 10.23 -16.14 -23.53
C ALA A 11 9.08 -15.28 -24.06
N CYS A 12 8.14 -14.95 -23.18
CA CYS A 12 7.12 -13.96 -23.46
C CYS A 12 7.87 -12.71 -23.89
N GLN A 13 7.84 -12.37 -25.18
CA GLN A 13 8.31 -11.08 -25.67
C GLN A 13 7.37 -10.02 -25.07
N ARG A 14 7.64 -9.63 -23.82
CA ARG A 14 7.03 -8.45 -23.20
C ARG A 14 7.52 -7.27 -24.01
N GLN A 15 6.65 -6.73 -24.86
CA GLN A 15 6.82 -5.36 -25.35
C GLN A 15 7.13 -4.47 -24.16
N GLN A 16 8.19 -3.67 -24.25
CA GLN A 16 8.54 -2.68 -23.23
C GLN A 16 7.37 -1.69 -23.12
N ARG A 17 6.46 -1.98 -22.20
CA ARG A 17 5.43 -1.04 -21.76
C ARG A 17 6.11 -0.14 -20.75
N GLN A 18 6.07 1.17 -20.96
CA GLN A 18 6.55 2.13 -19.99
C GLN A 18 5.33 2.69 -19.26
N GLY A 19 5.10 2.19 -18.05
CA GLY A 19 4.07 2.65 -17.14
C GLY A 19 4.59 3.79 -16.28
N THR A 20 3.81 4.84 -16.15
CA THR A 20 3.91 5.86 -15.11
C THR A 20 2.87 5.59 -14.02
N TYR A 21 3.14 6.08 -12.82
CA TYR A 21 2.31 5.87 -11.64
C TYR A 21 1.90 7.22 -11.07
N GLY A 22 0.62 7.58 -11.17
CA GLY A 22 0.05 8.70 -10.43
C GLY A 22 -0.09 8.27 -8.98
N ILE A 23 0.71 8.82 -8.06
CA ILE A 23 0.73 8.41 -6.65
C ILE A 23 0.34 9.58 -5.77
N ALA A 24 -0.61 9.33 -4.87
CA ALA A 24 -0.96 10.25 -3.81
C ALA A 24 -1.23 9.50 -2.52
N ALA A 25 -1.07 10.20 -1.41
CA ALA A 25 -1.38 9.69 -0.10
C ALA A 25 -2.31 10.66 0.62
N SER A 26 -3.12 10.13 1.52
CA SER A 26 -4.00 10.87 2.39
C SER A 26 -3.99 10.23 3.76
N TYR A 27 -4.06 11.08 4.78
CA TYR A 27 -3.85 10.68 6.16
C TYR A 27 -4.78 11.44 7.10
N ILE A 28 -5.16 10.82 8.22
CA ILE A 28 -5.78 11.48 9.34
C ILE A 28 -5.51 10.78 10.67
N ALA A 29 -5.10 11.56 11.67
CA ALA A 29 -4.90 11.07 13.02
C ALA A 29 -6.21 10.80 13.79
N LYS A 30 -6.15 9.85 14.72
CA LYS A 30 -7.19 9.60 15.72
C LYS A 30 -7.43 10.85 16.54
N GLY A 31 -8.69 11.13 16.85
CA GLY A 31 -9.09 12.33 17.59
C GLY A 31 -9.12 13.64 16.79
N HIS A 32 -8.60 13.69 15.57
CA HIS A 32 -8.68 14.88 14.69
C HIS A 32 -9.88 14.81 13.73
N LYS A 33 -10.40 15.97 13.35
CA LYS A 33 -11.37 16.10 12.24
C LYS A 33 -10.62 15.97 10.92
N PHE A 34 -11.24 15.36 9.92
CA PHE A 34 -10.65 15.27 8.59
C PHE A 34 -10.63 16.66 7.96
N ASP A 35 -9.44 17.17 7.65
CA ASP A 35 -9.25 18.41 6.92
C ASP A 35 -8.19 18.19 5.83
N PRO A 36 -8.60 18.04 4.56
CA PRO A 36 -7.68 17.81 3.45
C PRO A 36 -6.84 19.06 3.09
N SER A 37 -7.13 20.22 3.68
CA SER A 37 -6.36 21.46 3.44
C SER A 37 -5.17 21.64 4.37
N THR A 38 -5.13 20.90 5.49
CA THR A 38 -4.05 20.96 6.47
C THR A 38 -3.19 19.70 6.38
N HIS A 39 -2.03 19.80 5.73
CA HIS A 39 -1.03 18.72 5.63
C HIS A 39 -0.21 18.51 6.91
N VAL A 40 -0.83 18.65 8.10
CA VAL A 40 -0.09 18.44 9.35
C VAL A 40 -0.15 16.97 9.72
N TYR A 41 0.99 16.30 9.59
CA TYR A 41 1.18 14.92 10.01
C TYR A 41 1.22 14.84 11.54
N HIS A 42 0.25 14.12 12.09
CA HIS A 42 0.12 13.79 13.51
C HIS A 42 -0.16 12.29 13.61
N GLY A 43 -0.21 11.71 14.81
CA GLY A 43 -0.59 10.29 14.99
C GLY A 43 0.51 9.27 14.65
N HIS A 44 0.16 8.00 14.79
CA HIS A 44 1.14 6.91 14.82
C HIS A 44 1.36 6.25 13.45
N ASP A 45 0.52 6.53 12.45
CA ASP A 45 0.77 6.08 11.07
C ASP A 45 1.76 7.01 10.36
N ALA A 46 2.53 6.42 9.45
CA ALA A 46 3.39 7.11 8.51
C ALA A 46 3.27 6.50 7.11
N PHE A 47 3.72 7.25 6.11
CA PHE A 47 3.89 6.75 4.76
C PHE A 47 5.12 7.35 4.10
N PHE A 48 5.56 6.73 3.02
CA PHE A 48 6.56 7.33 2.14
C PHE A 48 6.26 7.07 0.66
N VAL A 49 6.78 7.97 -0.17
CA VAL A 49 6.86 7.80 -1.63
C VAL A 49 8.23 8.33 -2.06
N SER A 50 9.01 7.51 -2.75
CA SER A 50 10.32 7.88 -3.26
C SER A 50 10.59 7.23 -4.60
N ARG A 51 11.24 7.94 -5.50
CA ARG A 51 11.90 7.30 -6.66
C ARG A 51 12.94 6.29 -6.18
N LEU A 52 13.16 5.24 -6.98
CA LEU A 52 14.22 4.26 -6.75
C LEU A 52 15.45 4.61 -7.58
N GLY A 53 16.35 5.43 -7.01
CA GLY A 53 17.51 5.97 -7.71
C GLY A 53 17.13 6.55 -9.08
N ASP A 54 17.89 6.17 -10.11
CA ASP A 54 17.65 6.54 -11.51
C ASP A 54 17.10 5.36 -12.35
N THR A 55 16.40 4.41 -11.70
CA THR A 55 15.87 3.21 -12.38
C THR A 55 14.55 3.44 -13.12
N GLY A 56 13.88 4.57 -12.86
CA GLY A 56 12.51 4.85 -13.29
C GLY A 56 11.44 4.16 -12.43
N SER A 57 11.82 3.25 -11.52
CA SER A 57 10.91 2.63 -10.57
C SER A 57 10.57 3.58 -9.42
N VAL A 58 9.42 3.34 -8.79
CA VAL A 58 8.97 4.08 -7.60
C VAL A 58 8.78 3.11 -6.44
N ALA A 59 9.28 3.51 -5.27
CA ALA A 59 9.05 2.87 -3.99
C ALA A 59 8.01 3.67 -3.20
N PHE A 60 7.06 3.00 -2.58
CA PHE A 60 6.06 3.62 -1.73
C PHE A 60 5.56 2.64 -0.69
N GLY A 61 5.01 3.13 0.40
CA GLY A 61 4.49 2.27 1.44
C GLY A 61 4.00 3.04 2.64
N LEU A 62 3.55 2.29 3.63
CA LEU A 62 3.02 2.80 4.89
C LEU A 62 3.46 1.95 6.07
N ALA A 63 3.40 2.54 7.26
CA ALA A 63 3.70 1.92 8.53
C ALA A 63 2.72 2.41 9.59
N ASP A 64 2.17 1.50 10.39
CA ASP A 64 1.28 1.82 11.52
C ASP A 64 2.01 1.54 12.84
N GLY A 65 2.28 2.58 13.61
CA GLY A 65 2.99 2.51 14.88
C GLY A 65 2.18 1.79 15.96
N VAL A 66 2.73 0.71 16.51
CA VAL A 66 2.04 -0.15 17.49
C VAL A 66 1.75 0.64 18.78
N GLY A 67 0.46 0.91 19.02
CA GLY A 67 -0.01 1.72 20.15
C GLY A 67 0.38 1.21 21.55
N GLY A 68 0.70 -0.08 21.70
CA GLY A 68 1.10 -0.66 22.99
C GLY A 68 2.37 -0.06 23.60
N TRP A 69 3.24 0.56 22.78
CA TRP A 69 4.45 1.24 23.26
C TRP A 69 4.17 2.46 24.14
N VAL A 70 2.98 3.06 24.02
CA VAL A 70 2.56 4.19 24.88
C VAL A 70 2.60 3.81 26.36
N GLU A 71 2.28 2.55 26.70
CA GLU A 71 2.33 2.05 28.10
C GLU A 71 3.76 2.03 28.67
N SER A 72 4.76 1.98 27.79
CA SER A 72 6.19 2.04 28.14
C SER A 72 6.78 3.45 28.00
N ASN A 73 5.93 4.48 27.83
CA ASN A 73 6.35 5.88 27.61
C ASN A 73 7.27 6.04 26.38
N VAL A 74 6.98 5.26 25.33
CA VAL A 74 7.62 5.32 24.02
C VAL A 74 6.55 5.78 23.02
N ASP A 75 6.83 6.82 22.25
CA ASP A 75 5.90 7.31 21.23
C ASP A 75 5.94 6.36 20.01
N PRO A 76 4.84 5.69 19.64
CA PRO A 76 4.82 4.81 18.47
C PRO A 76 5.12 5.55 17.16
N ALA A 77 4.87 6.86 17.10
CA ALA A 77 5.16 7.69 15.93
C ALA A 77 6.68 7.77 15.67
N ASP A 78 7.52 7.78 16.71
CA ASP A 78 8.97 7.87 16.55
C ASP A 78 9.48 6.73 15.64
N PHE A 79 9.02 5.50 15.89
CA PHE A 79 9.43 4.34 15.10
C PHE A 79 8.83 4.35 13.69
N SER A 80 7.52 4.51 13.55
CA SER A 80 6.85 4.40 12.24
C SER A 80 7.29 5.51 11.28
N HIS A 81 7.45 6.75 11.76
CA HIS A 81 7.90 7.88 10.96
C HIS A 81 9.37 7.71 10.55
N ALA A 82 10.27 7.40 11.49
CA ALA A 82 11.66 7.13 11.17
C ALA A 82 11.80 5.97 10.18
N PHE A 83 10.99 4.91 10.35
CA PHE A 83 11.04 3.77 9.45
C PHE A 83 10.65 4.14 8.01
N CYS A 84 9.58 4.93 7.82
CA CYS A 84 9.21 5.47 6.52
C CYS A 84 10.30 6.39 5.94
N ASP A 85 10.88 7.27 6.74
CA ASP A 85 11.94 8.20 6.32
C ASP A 85 13.20 7.44 5.87
N TYR A 86 13.62 6.43 6.62
CA TYR A 86 14.77 5.61 6.26
C TYR A 86 14.52 4.75 5.02
N MET A 87 13.32 4.19 4.86
CA MET A 87 12.95 3.52 3.60
C MET A 87 12.97 4.50 2.42
N ALA A 88 12.45 5.71 2.58
CA ALA A 88 12.50 6.74 1.55
C ALA A 88 13.95 7.08 1.17
N ALA A 89 14.82 7.29 2.16
CA ALA A 89 16.24 7.58 1.95
C ALA A 89 16.96 6.42 1.24
N GLN A 90 16.76 5.18 1.68
CA GLN A 90 17.36 3.98 1.07
C GLN A 90 16.90 3.77 -0.37
N ALA A 91 15.65 4.09 -0.69
CA ALA A 91 15.15 4.05 -2.06
C ALA A 91 15.74 5.19 -2.91
N TYR A 92 15.77 6.41 -2.38
CA TYR A 92 16.25 7.60 -3.11
C TYR A 92 17.73 7.49 -3.48
N TYR A 93 18.58 7.08 -2.53
CA TYR A 93 20.02 6.92 -2.73
C TYR A 93 20.40 5.54 -3.31
N HIS A 94 19.42 4.75 -3.76
CA HIS A 94 19.70 3.46 -4.34
C HIS A 94 20.58 3.58 -5.60
N GLY A 95 21.73 2.91 -5.60
CA GLY A 95 22.68 2.93 -6.72
C GLY A 95 23.49 4.22 -6.86
N SER A 96 23.45 5.13 -5.88
CA SER A 96 24.24 6.37 -5.92
C SER A 96 25.74 6.15 -5.62
N ASP A 97 26.09 5.05 -4.94
CA ASP A 97 27.48 4.69 -4.67
C ASP A 97 28.09 3.93 -5.86
N ALA A 98 28.83 4.64 -6.69
CA ALA A 98 29.53 4.09 -7.86
C ALA A 98 30.61 3.05 -7.50
N SER A 99 31.02 2.96 -6.23
CA SER A 99 32.03 2.00 -5.77
C SER A 99 31.46 0.61 -5.47
N ARG A 100 30.14 0.47 -5.42
CA ARG A 100 29.45 -0.79 -5.11
C ARG A 100 28.64 -1.29 -6.31
N PRO A 101 28.58 -2.61 -6.54
CA PRO A 101 27.63 -3.17 -7.48
C PRO A 101 26.19 -2.77 -7.09
N ILE A 102 25.40 -2.34 -8.07
CA ILE A 102 23.98 -2.06 -7.85
C ILE A 102 23.29 -3.41 -7.66
N GLU A 103 22.99 -3.75 -6.40
CA GLU A 103 22.18 -4.90 -6.07
C GLU A 103 20.72 -4.67 -6.48
N HIS A 104 20.03 -5.71 -6.94
CA HIS A 104 18.59 -5.64 -7.19
C HIS A 104 17.85 -5.42 -5.87
N LEU A 105 17.23 -4.25 -5.70
CA LEU A 105 16.45 -3.95 -4.50
C LEU A 105 15.04 -4.55 -4.61
N THR A 106 14.68 -5.38 -3.63
CA THR A 106 13.33 -5.92 -3.43
C THR A 106 12.60 -5.11 -2.36
N ALA A 107 11.27 -5.14 -2.34
CA ALA A 107 10.43 -4.47 -1.34
C ALA A 107 10.78 -4.95 0.08
N ARG A 108 11.00 -6.26 0.25
CA ARG A 108 11.46 -6.84 1.51
C ARG A 108 12.84 -6.31 1.90
N ARG A 109 13.78 -6.23 0.94
CA ARG A 109 15.14 -5.73 1.23
C ARG A 109 15.13 -4.24 1.58
N LEU A 110 14.25 -3.46 0.96
CA LEU A 110 14.05 -2.06 1.32
C LEU A 110 13.54 -1.93 2.77
N MET A 111 12.55 -2.74 3.14
CA MET A 111 12.04 -2.85 4.51
C MET A 111 13.14 -3.25 5.51
N GLU A 112 13.96 -4.26 5.19
CA GLU A 112 15.10 -4.66 6.02
C GLU A 112 16.13 -3.54 6.22
N LYS A 113 16.45 -2.78 5.17
CA LYS A 113 17.40 -1.67 5.24
C LYS A 113 16.85 -0.52 6.09
N GLY A 114 15.59 -0.13 5.87
CA GLY A 114 14.95 0.91 6.68
C GLY A 114 14.92 0.54 8.16
N TYR A 115 14.57 -0.72 8.48
CA TYR A 115 14.57 -1.21 9.85
C TYR A 115 15.98 -1.21 10.46
N SER A 116 16.98 -1.66 9.69
CA SER A 116 18.38 -1.60 10.13
C SER A 116 18.79 -0.17 10.46
N ASP A 117 18.41 0.83 9.67
CA ASP A 117 18.77 2.22 9.95
C ASP A 117 18.06 2.75 11.21
N VAL A 118 16.78 2.41 11.42
CA VAL A 118 16.06 2.72 12.68
C VAL A 118 16.81 2.17 13.89
N LEU A 119 17.29 0.91 13.82
CA LEU A 119 18.05 0.30 14.92
C LEU A 119 19.40 0.98 15.23
N HIS A 120 19.96 1.72 14.26
CA HIS A 120 21.19 2.49 14.45
C HIS A 120 20.93 3.96 14.79
N ASP A 121 19.67 4.41 14.78
CA ASP A 121 19.29 5.75 15.17
C ASP A 121 19.16 5.85 16.71
N GLY A 122 20.16 6.46 17.34
CA GLY A 122 20.16 6.66 18.79
C GLY A 122 19.08 7.62 19.31
N SER A 123 18.34 8.31 18.43
CA SER A 123 17.17 9.11 18.80
C SER A 123 15.90 8.27 19.00
N ILE A 124 15.86 7.05 18.44
CA ILE A 124 14.72 6.13 18.55
C ILE A 124 14.99 5.14 19.69
N SER A 125 14.37 5.37 20.85
CA SER A 125 14.66 4.56 22.04
C SER A 125 14.13 3.12 21.97
N ALA A 126 12.96 2.94 21.36
CA ALA A 126 12.27 1.67 21.16
C ALA A 126 11.06 1.91 20.25
N GLY A 127 10.37 0.84 19.87
CA GLY A 127 9.12 0.95 19.12
C GLY A 127 8.91 -0.26 18.21
N GLY A 128 7.83 -0.20 17.44
CA GLY A 128 7.49 -1.19 16.44
C GLY A 128 6.31 -0.70 15.61
N SER A 129 6.22 -1.19 14.39
CA SER A 129 5.13 -0.86 13.48
C SER A 129 4.80 -2.04 12.58
N THR A 130 3.62 -2.00 11.98
CA THR A 130 3.37 -2.75 10.75
C THR A 130 4.12 -2.10 9.58
N ALA A 131 4.19 -2.77 8.43
CA ALA A 131 4.71 -2.17 7.20
C ALA A 131 4.15 -2.85 5.94
N CYS A 132 3.66 -2.04 4.99
CA CYS A 132 3.28 -2.50 3.66
C CYS A 132 4.05 -1.67 2.63
N VAL A 133 4.96 -2.31 1.88
CA VAL A 133 5.94 -1.64 1.02
C VAL A 133 5.83 -2.17 -0.41
N GLY A 134 5.64 -1.28 -1.38
CA GLY A 134 5.58 -1.56 -2.81
C GLY A 134 6.77 -1.01 -3.59
N LEU A 135 7.29 -1.80 -4.53
CA LEU A 135 8.20 -1.37 -5.59
C LEU A 135 7.51 -1.56 -6.94
N ALA A 136 7.23 -0.46 -7.64
CA ALA A 136 6.61 -0.47 -8.94
C ALA A 136 7.63 -0.07 -10.02
N SER A 137 7.91 -0.97 -10.94
CA SER A 137 8.88 -0.76 -12.02
C SER A 137 8.21 -0.32 -13.32
N PRO A 138 8.90 0.43 -14.20
CA PRO A 138 8.31 0.94 -15.44
C PRO A 138 7.71 -0.12 -16.36
N ASP A 139 8.16 -1.37 -16.27
CA ASP A 139 7.63 -2.50 -17.06
C ASP A 139 6.29 -3.04 -16.56
N GLY A 140 5.69 -2.41 -15.54
CA GLY A 140 4.43 -2.80 -14.94
C GLY A 140 4.55 -3.88 -13.86
N CYS A 141 5.76 -4.26 -13.44
CA CYS A 141 5.89 -5.17 -12.31
C CYS A 141 5.71 -4.40 -10.98
N LEU A 142 4.90 -4.97 -10.10
CA LEU A 142 4.74 -4.54 -8.71
C LEU A 142 5.18 -5.69 -7.82
N GLU A 143 6.16 -5.43 -6.95
CA GLU A 143 6.47 -6.29 -5.82
C GLU A 143 6.00 -5.61 -4.54
N VAL A 144 5.30 -6.33 -3.68
CA VAL A 144 4.84 -5.83 -2.38
C VAL A 144 5.36 -6.75 -1.28
N ALA A 145 5.93 -6.18 -0.23
CA ALA A 145 6.25 -6.84 1.03
C ALA A 145 5.32 -6.32 2.14
N ASN A 146 4.63 -7.22 2.83
CA ASN A 146 3.68 -6.87 3.90
C ASN A 146 4.03 -7.56 5.21
N LEU A 147 4.10 -6.79 6.30
CA LEU A 147 4.33 -7.23 7.66
C LEU A 147 3.26 -6.61 8.57
N GLY A 148 2.51 -7.44 9.31
CA GLY A 148 1.38 -6.98 10.12
C GLY A 148 0.04 -6.99 9.38
N ASP A 149 -0.91 -6.20 9.86
CA ASP A 149 -2.31 -6.10 9.43
C ASP A 149 -2.63 -4.86 8.57
N SER A 150 -1.65 -3.97 8.37
CA SER A 150 -1.57 -3.17 7.14
C SER A 150 -1.66 -4.05 5.89
N GLY A 151 -1.97 -3.45 4.75
CA GLY A 151 -2.12 -4.23 3.53
C GLY A 151 -2.37 -3.42 2.27
N PHE A 152 -2.71 -4.15 1.21
CA PHE A 152 -3.03 -3.55 -0.08
C PHE A 152 -4.09 -4.35 -0.84
N ILE A 153 -4.81 -3.65 -1.72
CA ILE A 153 -5.70 -4.22 -2.70
C ILE A 153 -5.42 -3.64 -4.09
N ILE A 154 -5.77 -4.39 -5.14
CA ILE A 154 -5.70 -3.91 -6.52
C ILE A 154 -7.10 -3.96 -7.11
N LEU A 155 -7.58 -2.82 -7.60
CA LEU A 155 -8.83 -2.69 -8.32
C LEU A 155 -8.55 -2.54 -9.83
N ARG A 156 -9.38 -3.18 -10.64
CA ARG A 156 -9.37 -3.09 -12.10
C ARG A 156 -10.80 -2.82 -12.58
N LEU A 157 -10.92 -2.31 -13.80
CA LEU A 157 -12.22 -2.22 -14.46
C LEU A 157 -13.00 -3.54 -14.33
N ASN A 158 -14.24 -3.46 -13.86
CA ASN A 158 -15.17 -4.56 -13.56
C ASN A 158 -14.93 -5.34 -12.24
N GLY A 159 -14.03 -4.89 -11.35
CA GLY A 159 -14.03 -5.34 -9.96
C GLY A 159 -12.67 -5.41 -9.28
N LEU A 160 -12.65 -6.16 -8.19
CA LEU A 160 -11.46 -6.39 -7.38
C LEU A 160 -10.52 -7.38 -8.08
N SER A 161 -9.31 -6.93 -8.43
CA SER A 161 -8.34 -7.73 -9.17
C SER A 161 -7.45 -8.58 -8.27
N ALA A 162 -7.14 -8.11 -7.06
CA ALA A 162 -6.36 -8.87 -6.10
C ALA A 162 -6.59 -8.38 -4.66
N ILE A 163 -6.77 -9.34 -3.75
CA ILE A 163 -6.45 -9.21 -2.33
C ILE A 163 -5.46 -10.33 -2.03
N PRO A 164 -4.29 -10.06 -1.43
CA PRO A 164 -3.38 -11.12 -1.02
C PRO A 164 -4.07 -12.11 -0.08
N PRO A 165 -3.96 -13.44 -0.29
CA PRO A 165 -4.58 -14.43 0.59
C PRO A 165 -4.14 -14.29 2.05
N VAL A 166 -2.92 -13.82 2.29
CA VAL A 166 -2.40 -13.62 3.65
C VAL A 166 -3.08 -12.44 4.34
N MET A 167 -3.44 -11.38 3.60
CA MET A 167 -4.24 -10.27 4.15
C MET A 167 -5.61 -10.78 4.59
N LEU A 168 -6.27 -11.61 3.77
CA LEU A 168 -7.55 -12.24 4.16
C LEU A 168 -7.42 -13.09 5.44
N SER A 169 -6.30 -13.81 5.58
CA SER A 169 -6.03 -14.62 6.78
C SER A 169 -5.70 -13.76 8.01
N ARG A 170 -4.98 -12.65 7.85
CA ARG A 170 -4.60 -11.75 8.95
C ARG A 170 -5.76 -10.88 9.42
N MET A 171 -6.62 -10.39 8.51
CA MET A 171 -7.88 -9.76 8.88
C MET A 171 -8.71 -10.71 9.75
N ALA A 172 -8.82 -11.99 9.36
CA ALA A 172 -9.54 -12.98 10.17
C ALA A 172 -8.85 -13.38 11.50
N MET A 173 -7.61 -12.93 11.77
CA MET A 173 -6.82 -13.27 12.95
C MET A 173 -6.73 -12.04 13.86
N PHE A 174 -7.72 -11.93 14.75
CA PHE A 174 -7.82 -10.87 15.75
C PHE A 174 -6.51 -10.65 16.52
N GLY A 175 -6.05 -9.38 16.59
CA GLY A 175 -5.02 -8.93 17.52
C GLY A 175 -3.66 -9.59 17.33
N GLY A 176 -3.11 -9.51 16.10
CA GLY A 176 -1.74 -9.86 15.70
C GLY A 176 -0.92 -10.63 16.73
N ARG A 177 -0.58 -11.89 16.44
CA ARG A 177 0.22 -12.72 17.36
C ARG A 177 1.42 -11.90 17.86
N GLY A 178 1.52 -11.72 19.18
CA GLY A 178 2.60 -10.99 19.87
C GLY A 178 3.96 -11.68 19.77
N PHE A 179 4.41 -11.94 18.55
CA PHE A 179 5.78 -12.29 18.24
C PHE A 179 6.46 -11.05 17.67
N SER A 180 7.74 -10.90 18.00
CA SER A 180 8.62 -9.91 17.41
C SER A 180 8.87 -10.28 15.94
N ASP A 181 7.90 -9.99 15.08
CA ASP A 181 8.02 -10.18 13.63
C ASP A 181 9.18 -9.32 13.10
N MET A 182 9.99 -9.89 12.21
CA MET A 182 11.12 -9.20 11.60
C MET A 182 10.83 -8.88 10.13
N PRO A 183 11.50 -7.89 9.51
CA PRO A 183 11.32 -7.61 8.09
C PRO A 183 11.49 -8.82 7.15
N HIS A 184 12.34 -9.79 7.52
CA HIS A 184 12.52 -11.01 6.73
C HIS A 184 11.29 -11.93 6.73
N ASP A 185 10.38 -11.76 7.70
CA ASP A 185 9.11 -12.51 7.83
C ASP A 185 8.00 -11.91 6.95
N ALA A 186 8.26 -10.80 6.26
CA ALA A 186 7.27 -10.14 5.42
C ALA A 186 6.80 -11.02 4.26
N ASP A 187 5.48 -11.07 4.08
CA ASP A 187 4.81 -11.75 3.00
C ASP A 187 5.03 -11.00 1.69
N VAL A 188 5.58 -11.67 0.67
CA VAL A 188 5.91 -11.04 -0.61
C VAL A 188 4.93 -11.45 -1.71
N THR A 189 4.40 -10.46 -2.43
CA THR A 189 3.48 -10.64 -3.55
C THR A 189 4.00 -9.94 -4.80
N HIS A 190 4.02 -10.66 -5.93
CA HIS A 190 4.32 -10.09 -7.25
C HIS A 190 3.06 -9.97 -8.11
N LYS A 191 2.90 -8.83 -8.77
CA LYS A 191 1.78 -8.56 -9.70
C LYS A 191 2.27 -7.85 -10.95
N CYS A 192 1.59 -8.12 -12.06
CA CYS A 192 1.74 -7.38 -13.30
C CYS A 192 0.55 -6.43 -13.41
N LEU A 193 0.84 -5.14 -13.25
CA LEU A 193 -0.11 -4.06 -13.34
C LEU A 193 -0.48 -3.79 -14.80
N GLN A 194 -1.69 -3.30 -15.00
CA GLN A 194 -2.24 -2.93 -16.30
C GLN A 194 -2.68 -1.48 -16.28
N HIS A 195 -2.69 -0.85 -17.46
CA HIS A 195 -3.26 0.48 -17.60
C HIS A 195 -4.66 0.59 -16.98
N GLY A 196 -4.85 1.58 -16.12
CA GLY A 196 -6.10 1.83 -15.40
C GLY A 196 -6.23 1.05 -14.10
N ASP A 197 -5.26 0.22 -13.70
CA ASP A 197 -5.27 -0.36 -12.36
C ASP A 197 -5.15 0.72 -11.28
N VAL A 198 -5.87 0.50 -10.18
CA VAL A 198 -5.77 1.31 -8.97
C VAL A 198 -5.25 0.41 -7.85
N VAL A 199 -4.04 0.71 -7.38
CA VAL A 199 -3.40 0.01 -6.27
C VAL A 199 -3.60 0.85 -5.02
N ILE A 200 -4.17 0.26 -3.97
CA ILE A 200 -4.50 0.95 -2.72
C ILE A 200 -3.76 0.24 -1.60
N PHE A 201 -2.87 0.95 -0.92
CA PHE A 201 -2.27 0.55 0.34
C PHE A 201 -3.00 1.30 1.46
N ALA A 202 -3.34 0.61 2.56
CA ALA A 202 -3.84 1.26 3.75
C ALA A 202 -3.45 0.55 5.06
N THR A 203 -3.57 1.28 6.17
CA THR A 203 -3.46 0.77 7.55
C THR A 203 -4.77 0.16 8.03
N ASP A 204 -4.76 -0.48 9.20
CA ASP A 204 -5.94 -1.14 9.78
C ASP A 204 -7.10 -0.15 10.01
N GLY A 205 -6.84 1.13 10.21
CA GLY A 205 -7.84 2.19 10.31
C GLY A 205 -8.79 2.27 9.09
N VAL A 206 -8.38 1.75 7.93
CA VAL A 206 -9.27 1.50 6.79
C VAL A 206 -9.91 0.12 6.89
N TRP A 207 -9.11 -0.93 7.06
CA TRP A 207 -9.54 -2.33 6.97
C TRP A 207 -10.54 -2.73 8.05
N ASP A 208 -10.45 -2.12 9.22
CA ASP A 208 -11.37 -2.30 10.35
C ASP A 208 -12.71 -1.60 10.14
N ASN A 209 -12.75 -0.59 9.26
CA ASN A 209 -13.87 0.33 9.13
C ASN A 209 -14.61 0.26 7.79
N LEU A 210 -13.97 -0.21 6.71
CA LEU A 210 -14.58 -0.32 5.39
C LEU A 210 -14.54 -1.75 4.87
N PHE A 211 -15.68 -2.25 4.38
CA PHE A 211 -15.67 -3.50 3.64
C PHE A 211 -15.04 -3.29 2.25
N ASN A 212 -14.50 -4.37 1.67
CA ASN A 212 -13.98 -4.35 0.29
C ASN A 212 -14.98 -3.82 -0.74
N GLN A 213 -16.29 -4.02 -0.51
CA GLN A 213 -17.34 -3.48 -1.36
C GLN A 213 -17.49 -1.96 -1.25
N ASP A 214 -17.31 -1.39 -0.05
CA ASP A 214 -17.34 0.05 0.16
C ASP A 214 -16.15 0.73 -0.53
N ILE A 215 -14.96 0.14 -0.39
CA ILE A 215 -13.74 0.62 -1.06
C ILE A 215 -13.92 0.57 -2.58
N LEU A 216 -14.40 -0.56 -3.10
CA LEU A 216 -14.70 -0.72 -4.54
C LEU A 216 -15.74 0.31 -5.00
N HIS A 217 -16.79 0.56 -4.21
CA HIS A 217 -17.83 1.53 -4.55
C HIS A 217 -17.27 2.97 -4.62
N VAL A 218 -16.48 3.39 -3.63
CA VAL A 218 -15.83 4.70 -3.59
C VAL A 218 -14.92 4.88 -4.81
N ALA A 219 -14.01 3.92 -5.05
CA ALA A 219 -13.09 3.98 -6.16
C ALA A 219 -13.82 3.97 -7.51
N SER A 220 -14.79 3.07 -7.70
CA SER A 220 -15.56 2.97 -8.95
C SER A 220 -16.30 4.26 -9.27
N ARG A 221 -16.91 4.90 -8.27
CA ARG A 221 -17.60 6.17 -8.46
C ARG A 221 -16.64 7.26 -8.94
N ILE A 222 -15.46 7.37 -8.36
CA ILE A 222 -14.45 8.39 -8.74
C ILE A 222 -13.89 8.10 -10.13
N MET A 223 -13.49 6.86 -10.38
CA MET A 223 -12.96 6.45 -11.68
C MET A 223 -13.98 6.68 -12.81
N THR A 224 -15.24 6.27 -12.62
CA THR A 224 -16.25 6.42 -13.68
C THR A 224 -16.72 7.87 -13.88
N SER A 225 -16.90 8.65 -12.81
CA SER A 225 -17.37 10.05 -12.90
C SER A 225 -16.33 11.01 -13.50
N SER A 226 -15.05 10.70 -13.36
CA SER A 226 -13.94 11.43 -14.00
C SER A 226 -13.73 11.06 -15.48
N GLY A 227 -14.50 10.10 -16.00
CA GLY A 227 -14.33 9.59 -17.36
C GLY A 227 -13.22 8.55 -17.49
N ALA A 228 -12.56 8.16 -16.40
CA ALA A 228 -11.69 7.00 -16.38
C ALA A 228 -12.50 5.69 -16.36
N TRP A 229 -11.83 4.54 -16.51
CA TRP A 229 -12.51 3.24 -16.54
C TRP A 229 -13.60 3.13 -17.62
N GLN A 230 -13.46 3.93 -18.68
CA GLN A 230 -14.28 3.84 -19.89
C GLN A 230 -13.42 3.26 -21.02
N MET A 231 -14.03 2.38 -21.82
CA MET A 231 -13.38 1.87 -23.02
C MET A 231 -13.33 2.95 -24.09
N THR A 232 -12.14 3.21 -24.60
CA THR A 232 -11.92 4.03 -25.78
C THR A 232 -12.25 3.25 -27.05
N GLU A 233 -12.43 3.95 -28.17
CA GLU A 233 -12.65 3.34 -29.49
C GLU A 233 -11.50 2.40 -29.92
N SER A 234 -10.29 2.61 -29.39
CA SER A 234 -9.12 1.76 -29.64
C SER A 234 -9.06 0.51 -28.76
N GLY A 235 -10.05 0.28 -27.88
CA GLY A 235 -10.09 -0.84 -26.94
C GLY A 235 -9.18 -0.66 -25.72
N SER A 236 -8.61 0.52 -25.51
CA SER A 236 -7.84 0.88 -24.31
C SER A 236 -8.71 1.54 -23.25
N ILE A 237 -8.33 1.45 -21.99
CA ILE A 237 -9.04 2.13 -20.89
C ILE A 237 -8.57 3.59 -20.85
N ARG A 238 -9.49 4.54 -20.65
CA ARG A 238 -9.12 5.93 -20.35
C ARG A 238 -8.73 6.08 -18.89
N VAL A 239 -7.68 6.86 -18.61
CA VAL A 239 -7.30 7.33 -17.27
C VAL A 239 -7.26 8.85 -17.29
N ALA A 240 -7.97 9.50 -16.37
CA ALA A 240 -7.96 10.95 -16.20
C ALA A 240 -6.78 11.39 -15.33
N SER A 241 -6.41 12.67 -15.36
CA SER A 241 -5.34 13.20 -14.50
C SER A 241 -5.82 13.34 -13.04
N ASP A 242 -4.88 13.33 -12.10
CA ASP A 242 -5.07 13.69 -10.69
C ASP A 242 -6.10 12.83 -9.93
N LEU A 243 -6.31 11.59 -10.38
CA LEU A 243 -7.27 10.66 -9.78
C LEU A 243 -6.81 10.15 -8.42
N GLU A 244 -5.51 9.89 -8.29
CA GLU A 244 -4.86 9.37 -7.10
C GLU A 244 -5.17 10.20 -5.85
N ASN A 245 -5.17 11.54 -5.96
CA ASN A 245 -5.44 12.42 -4.83
C ASN A 245 -6.91 12.35 -4.40
N THR A 246 -7.82 12.40 -5.38
CA THR A 246 -9.27 12.28 -5.13
C THR A 246 -9.61 10.92 -4.52
N LEU A 247 -8.97 9.84 -5.00
CA LEU A 247 -9.11 8.49 -4.48
C LEU A 247 -8.60 8.40 -3.03
N ALA A 248 -7.36 8.81 -2.76
CA ALA A 248 -6.76 8.73 -1.43
C ALA A 248 -7.59 9.53 -0.40
N THR A 249 -7.95 10.77 -0.74
CA THR A 249 -8.76 11.66 0.10
C THR A 249 -10.15 11.06 0.38
N SER A 250 -10.82 10.54 -0.65
CA SER A 250 -12.18 10.00 -0.49
C SER A 250 -12.22 8.71 0.32
N LEU A 251 -11.22 7.83 0.15
CA LEU A 251 -11.09 6.60 0.92
C LEU A 251 -10.82 6.90 2.39
N THR A 252 -9.90 7.84 2.66
CA THR A 252 -9.61 8.31 4.03
C THR A 252 -10.86 8.90 4.69
N ALA A 253 -11.59 9.77 3.98
CA ALA A 253 -12.83 10.37 4.49
C ALA A 253 -13.93 9.33 4.74
N ALA A 254 -14.07 8.34 3.86
CA ALA A 254 -15.04 7.25 4.03
C ALA A 254 -14.70 6.41 5.26
N ALA A 255 -13.43 6.00 5.42
CA ALA A 255 -12.97 5.25 6.58
C ALA A 255 -13.15 6.04 7.87
N LYS A 256 -12.79 7.34 7.88
CA LYS A 256 -12.99 8.19 9.05
C LYS A 256 -14.46 8.29 9.44
N LYS A 257 -15.35 8.48 8.46
CA LYS A 257 -16.80 8.53 8.72
C LYS A 257 -17.29 7.22 9.33
N ALA A 258 -16.87 6.08 8.78
CA ALA A 258 -17.24 4.76 9.29
C ALA A 258 -16.68 4.49 10.70
N SER A 259 -15.43 4.91 10.98
CA SER A 259 -14.80 4.77 12.30
C SER A 259 -15.55 5.47 13.44
N LEU A 260 -16.27 6.55 13.12
CA LEU A 260 -17.05 7.33 14.08
C LEU A 260 -18.51 6.87 14.17
N ASP A 261 -18.96 5.99 13.27
CA ASP A 261 -20.31 5.46 13.29
C ASP A 261 -20.41 4.33 14.32
N ARG A 262 -21.12 4.61 15.41
CA ARG A 262 -21.34 3.65 16.52
C ARG A 262 -22.51 2.70 16.31
N LYS A 263 -23.18 2.76 15.16
CA LYS A 263 -24.42 2.03 14.90
C LYS A 263 -24.27 1.01 13.77
N SER A 264 -23.52 1.36 12.74
CA SER A 264 -23.32 0.48 11.59
C SER A 264 -22.34 -0.64 11.92
N GLU A 265 -22.58 -1.83 11.39
CA GLU A 265 -21.60 -2.91 11.45
C GLU A 265 -20.37 -2.54 10.60
N SER A 266 -19.20 -2.60 11.21
CA SER A 266 -17.89 -2.49 10.57
C SER A 266 -17.23 -3.89 10.46
N PRO A 267 -16.24 -4.08 9.56
CA PRO A 267 -15.41 -5.29 9.54
C PRO A 267 -14.92 -5.68 10.93
N PHE A 268 -14.35 -4.73 11.68
CA PHE A 268 -13.86 -4.96 13.04
C PHE A 268 -14.96 -5.44 13.99
N SER A 269 -16.09 -4.72 14.05
CA SER A 269 -17.18 -5.11 14.96
C SER A 269 -17.76 -6.50 14.64
N LYS A 270 -17.77 -6.87 13.36
CA LYS A 270 -18.24 -8.19 12.92
C LYS A 270 -17.30 -9.29 13.40
N GLU A 271 -16.00 -9.04 13.33
CA GLU A 271 -14.99 -9.97 13.83
C GLU A 271 -14.96 -10.04 15.36
N VAL A 272 -15.10 -8.92 16.08
CA VAL A 272 -15.26 -8.92 17.56
C VAL A 272 -16.43 -9.82 17.96
N LYS A 273 -17.59 -9.64 17.33
CA LYS A 273 -18.80 -10.43 17.63
C LYS A 273 -18.61 -11.92 17.33
N ALA A 274 -17.83 -12.26 16.31
CA ALA A 274 -17.55 -13.63 15.95
C ALA A 274 -16.55 -14.30 16.92
N ALA A 275 -15.49 -13.59 17.33
CA ALA A 275 -14.44 -14.09 18.21
C ALA A 275 -14.82 -14.06 19.69
N TYR A 276 -15.55 -13.03 20.11
CA TYR A 276 -15.97 -12.77 21.49
C TYR A 276 -17.48 -12.54 21.56
N PRO A 277 -18.32 -13.60 21.48
CA PRO A 277 -19.78 -13.47 21.42
C PRO A 277 -20.42 -12.77 22.64
N ASN A 278 -19.68 -12.63 23.73
CA ASN A 278 -20.13 -11.97 24.95
C ASN A 278 -19.71 -10.48 25.03
N GLU A 279 -18.85 -10.02 24.13
CA GLU A 279 -18.49 -8.60 24.02
C GLU A 279 -19.55 -7.86 23.22
N HIS A 280 -20.00 -6.74 23.78
CA HIS A 280 -21.02 -5.90 23.16
C HIS A 280 -20.34 -4.71 22.49
N TRP A 281 -19.63 -4.99 21.38
CA TRP A 281 -19.04 -3.95 20.54
C TRP A 281 -19.92 -3.67 19.32
N ASP A 282 -20.31 -2.41 19.13
CA ASP A 282 -21.05 -1.95 17.95
C ASP A 282 -20.33 -0.75 17.32
N GLY A 283 -20.33 -0.67 15.98
CA GLY A 283 -19.76 0.46 15.26
C GLY A 283 -18.32 0.27 14.77
N GLY A 284 -17.77 1.35 14.21
CA GLY A 284 -16.38 1.42 13.78
C GLY A 284 -15.37 1.46 14.94
N LYS A 285 -14.09 1.27 14.60
CA LYS A 285 -12.93 1.41 15.47
C LYS A 285 -12.23 2.73 15.15
N VAL A 286 -12.18 3.64 16.13
CA VAL A 286 -11.49 4.94 15.95
C VAL A 286 -10.00 4.71 15.96
N ASP A 287 -9.35 5.00 14.84
CA ASP A 287 -7.91 4.84 14.68
C ASP A 287 -7.26 5.96 13.86
N ASP A 288 -5.93 5.92 13.80
CA ASP A 288 -5.17 6.60 12.76
C ASP A 288 -5.51 5.95 11.40
N ILE A 289 -5.58 6.73 10.33
CA ILE A 289 -5.98 6.24 9.01
C ILE A 289 -5.00 6.78 7.97
N CYS A 290 -4.27 5.88 7.33
CA CYS A 290 -3.36 6.21 6.24
C CYS A 290 -3.72 5.43 4.96
N VAL A 291 -3.74 6.13 3.82
CA VAL A 291 -4.01 5.56 2.50
C VAL A 291 -2.98 6.06 1.50
N VAL A 292 -2.33 5.16 0.78
CA VAL A 292 -1.50 5.47 -0.40
C VAL A 292 -2.13 4.83 -1.63
N VAL A 293 -2.39 5.63 -2.66
CA VAL A 293 -3.00 5.19 -3.92
C VAL A 293 -2.00 5.37 -5.05
N ALA A 294 -1.85 4.34 -5.88
CA ALA A 294 -1.14 4.42 -7.17
C ALA A 294 -2.10 4.08 -8.32
N VAL A 295 -2.25 5.00 -9.28
CA VAL A 295 -3.01 4.81 -10.51
C VAL A 295 -2.05 4.55 -11.66
N VAL A 296 -2.27 3.47 -12.41
CA VAL A 296 -1.35 2.99 -13.43
C VAL A 296 -1.67 3.58 -14.80
N CYS A 297 -0.74 4.35 -15.35
CA CYS A 297 -0.85 5.01 -16.65
C CYS A 297 0.18 4.43 -17.61
N GLU A 298 -0.23 3.78 -18.70
CA GLU A 298 0.72 3.38 -19.74
C GLU A 298 0.87 4.53 -20.74
N ASP A 299 2.10 4.97 -21.01
CA ASP A 299 2.35 5.94 -22.07
C ASP A 299 2.13 5.24 -23.42
N THR A 300 1.04 5.59 -24.10
CA THR A 300 0.77 5.13 -25.46
C THR A 300 1.67 5.88 -26.43
N GLN A 301 2.97 5.55 -26.50
CA GLN A 301 3.76 5.98 -27.65
C GLN A 301 3.16 5.32 -28.91
N PRO A 302 2.74 6.11 -29.92
CA PRO A 302 2.21 5.55 -31.15
C PRO A 302 3.30 4.71 -31.81
N LYS A 303 2.97 3.45 -32.13
CA LYS A 303 3.87 2.55 -32.89
C LYS A 303 4.36 3.29 -34.13
N ALA A 304 5.67 3.55 -34.21
CA ALA A 304 6.28 3.92 -35.47
C ALA A 304 5.97 2.78 -36.45
N ARG A 305 5.18 3.08 -37.49
CA ARG A 305 4.96 2.15 -38.59
C ARG A 305 6.31 2.01 -39.30
N LEU A 306 6.93 0.84 -39.17
CA LEU A 306 8.02 0.40 -40.06
C LEU A 306 7.44 0.11 -41.45
#